data_AF-A0A4R9BVL2-F1
#
_entry.id   AF-A0A4R9BVL2-F1
#
_cell.length_a   1.000
_cell.length_b   1.000
_cell.length_c   1.000
_cell.angle_alpha   90.00
_cell.angle_beta   90.00
_cell.angle_gamma   90.00
#
_symmetry.space_group_name_H-M   'P 1'
#
loop_
_entity.id
_entity.type
_entity.pdbx_description
1 polymer ?
#
loop_
_entity_poly.entity_id
_entity_poly.type
_entity_poly.pdbx_seq_one_letter_code
_entity_poly.pdbx_strand_id
1 'polypeptide(L)'
;MRTLCGAPNGHEICAVPQKSSGGGHRYDFVVSIEPSGTRIAAVALFAAWLVHDVEEVFTFPATSRLLAARLGTDRVVVSPAQSGLAIALMGVLVGAACVRGARTQGKSRLYRAVLAGLEAHVVTHVATSISFKSYTAGLITAPLVMLPGARVARAELLRGGSPLLPSDTVHGGVLLFAAAIVSHFISRLFLGAGCPRVRIPRT
;
A
#
# COMPACT_ATOMS: atom_id res chain seq x y z
N MET A 1 -8.88 -13.64 -39.10
CA MET A 1 -7.53 -13.04 -39.00
C MET A 1 -7.25 -12.90 -37.51
N ARG A 2 -6.34 -13.70 -36.94
CA ARG A 2 -6.12 -13.75 -35.47
C ARG A 2 -5.07 -12.71 -35.07
N THR A 3 -5.42 -11.82 -34.16
CA THR A 3 -4.48 -11.01 -33.38
C THR A 3 -3.59 -11.98 -32.58
N LEU A 4 -2.28 -11.94 -32.81
CA LEU A 4 -1.31 -12.70 -32.03
C LEU A 4 -0.89 -11.84 -30.84
N CYS A 5 -1.60 -11.96 -29.71
CA CYS A 5 -1.17 -11.34 -28.47
C CYS A 5 -0.23 -12.30 -27.72
N GLY A 6 0.96 -11.83 -27.41
CA GLY A 6 1.93 -12.51 -26.55
C GLY A 6 2.55 -11.53 -25.57
N ALA A 7 2.73 -11.95 -24.32
CA ALA A 7 3.24 -11.11 -23.24
C ALA A 7 4.58 -11.64 -22.69
N PRO A 8 5.70 -11.46 -23.42
CA PRO A 8 7.00 -11.95 -22.95
C PRO A 8 7.57 -11.14 -21.77
N ASN A 9 7.15 -9.88 -21.55
CA ASN A 9 7.80 -8.98 -20.57
C ASN A 9 6.86 -7.97 -19.86
N GLY A 10 5.58 -8.30 -19.61
CA GLY A 10 4.69 -7.40 -18.86
C GLY A 10 4.03 -6.27 -19.67
N HIS A 11 4.32 -6.19 -20.97
CA HIS A 11 3.68 -5.31 -21.95
C HIS A 11 2.86 -6.17 -22.91
N GLU A 12 1.61 -5.78 -23.14
CA GLU A 12 0.78 -6.41 -24.16
C GLU A 12 1.21 -5.85 -25.52
N ILE A 13 1.70 -6.72 -26.40
CA ILE A 13 2.15 -6.33 -27.74
C ILE A 13 0.99 -6.65 -28.68
N CYS A 14 0.23 -5.62 -29.05
CA CYS A 14 -0.85 -5.74 -30.03
C CYS A 14 -0.34 -5.31 -31.41
N ALA A 15 -0.10 -6.27 -32.30
CA ALA A 15 0.18 -5.97 -33.71
C ALA A 15 -1.15 -5.73 -34.44
N VAL A 16 -1.41 -4.48 -34.84
CA VAL A 16 -2.56 -4.12 -35.69
C VAL A 16 -2.07 -3.94 -37.14
N PRO A 17 -2.54 -4.72 -38.13
CA PRO A 17 -2.20 -4.49 -39.51
C PRO A 17 -2.86 -3.19 -40.01
N GLN A 18 -2.07 -2.19 -40.41
CA GLN A 18 -2.54 -1.03 -41.14
C GLN A 18 -2.14 -1.17 -42.61
N LYS A 19 -3.09 -0.97 -43.52
CA LYS A 19 -2.86 -1.02 -44.97
C LYS A 19 -2.29 0.34 -45.40
N SER A 20 -1.01 0.40 -45.76
CA SER A 20 -0.40 1.58 -46.37
C SER A 20 -1.12 1.93 -47.68
N SER A 21 -1.44 3.21 -47.88
CA SER A 21 -2.01 3.74 -49.13
C SER A 21 -1.00 3.85 -50.28
N GLY A 22 0.26 3.42 -50.09
CA GLY A 22 1.29 3.39 -51.13
C GLY A 22 1.79 1.96 -51.36
N GLY A 23 1.75 1.51 -52.62
CA GLY A 23 2.01 0.14 -53.08
C GLY A 23 3.40 -0.45 -52.80
N GLY A 24 3.69 -0.72 -51.53
CA GLY A 24 4.78 -1.57 -51.08
C GLY A 24 4.37 -2.29 -49.80
N HIS A 25 4.62 -3.60 -49.73
CA HIS A 25 4.40 -4.40 -48.52
C HIS A 25 5.39 -3.99 -47.41
N ARG A 26 5.16 -2.84 -46.77
CA ARG A 26 5.83 -2.45 -45.53
C ARG A 26 4.83 -2.65 -44.38
N TYR A 27 5.13 -3.59 -43.50
CA TYR A 27 4.39 -3.83 -42.28
C TYR A 27 4.94 -2.90 -41.21
N ASP A 28 4.23 -1.81 -40.92
CA ASP A 28 4.61 -0.93 -39.81
C ASP A 28 4.11 -1.56 -38.51
N PHE A 29 5.04 -1.98 -37.65
CA PHE A 29 4.76 -2.52 -36.33
C PHE A 29 4.53 -1.37 -35.35
N VAL A 30 3.27 -1.02 -35.12
CA VAL A 30 2.91 -0.06 -34.08
C VAL A 30 2.93 -0.80 -32.74
N VAL A 31 3.95 -0.54 -31.91
CA VAL A 31 3.97 -0.98 -30.52
C VAL A 31 3.08 -0.05 -29.70
N SER A 32 1.81 -0.42 -29.49
CA SER A 32 1.03 0.21 -28.43
C SER A 32 1.49 -0.34 -27.08
N ILE A 33 2.24 0.45 -26.33
CA ILE A 33 2.59 0.15 -24.94
C ILE A 33 1.40 0.51 -24.05
N GLU A 34 0.32 -0.27 -24.12
CA GLU A 34 -0.76 -0.17 -23.13
C GLU A 34 -0.20 -0.66 -21.78
N PRO A 35 -0.25 0.14 -20.70
CA PRO A 35 0.11 -0.35 -19.37
C PRO A 35 -0.82 -1.51 -19.02
N SER A 36 -0.26 -2.67 -18.64
CA SER A 36 -1.10 -3.78 -18.18
C SER A 36 -1.97 -3.34 -16.98
N GLY A 37 -3.20 -3.83 -16.89
CA GLY A 37 -4.12 -3.49 -15.79
C GLY A 37 -3.48 -3.65 -14.41
N THR A 38 -2.61 -4.64 -14.23
CA THR A 38 -1.84 -4.85 -13.00
C THR A 38 -0.84 -3.73 -12.69
N ARG A 39 -0.21 -3.11 -13.71
CA ARG A 39 0.69 -1.97 -13.48
C ARG A 39 -0.09 -0.77 -12.96
N ILE A 40 -1.23 -0.48 -13.57
CA ILE A 40 -2.13 0.61 -13.13
C ILE A 40 -2.61 0.33 -11.70
N ALA A 41 -3.04 -0.90 -11.41
CA ALA A 41 -3.44 -1.31 -10.07
C ALA A 41 -2.32 -1.16 -9.03
N ALA A 42 -1.08 -1.54 -9.35
CA ALA A 42 0.04 -1.42 -8.43
C ALA A 42 0.38 0.05 -8.13
N VAL A 43 0.28 0.93 -9.13
CA VAL A 43 0.47 2.38 -8.96
C VAL A 43 -0.68 2.96 -8.13
N ALA A 44 -1.93 2.61 -8.43
CA ALA A 44 -3.10 3.07 -7.70
C ALA A 44 -3.06 2.63 -6.22
N LEU A 45 -2.64 1.39 -5.95
CA LEU A 45 -2.44 0.88 -4.59
C LEU A 45 -1.39 1.70 -3.83
N PHE A 46 -0.23 1.93 -4.45
CA PHE A 46 0.84 2.71 -3.82
C PHE A 46 0.44 4.16 -3.59
N ALA A 47 -0.24 4.79 -4.54
CA ALA A 47 -0.73 6.15 -4.41
C ALA A 47 -1.79 6.26 -3.30
N ALA A 48 -2.71 5.30 -3.22
CA ALA A 48 -3.70 5.25 -2.16
C ALA A 48 -3.06 5.07 -0.78
N TRP A 49 -2.06 4.18 -0.68
CA TRP A 49 -1.26 4.00 0.53
C TRP A 49 -0.56 5.31 0.92
N LEU A 50 0.12 5.96 -0.03
CA LEU A 50 0.85 7.19 0.25
C LEU A 50 -0.07 8.31 0.77
N VAL A 51 -1.24 8.50 0.15
CA VAL A 51 -2.20 9.52 0.59
C VAL A 51 -2.75 9.19 1.99
N HIS A 52 -3.05 7.91 2.25
CA HIS A 52 -3.50 7.45 3.56
C HIS A 52 -2.45 7.66 4.64
N ASP A 53 -1.20 7.25 4.38
CA ASP A 53 -0.11 7.36 5.34
C ASP A 53 0.32 8.81 5.58
N VAL A 54 0.10 9.74 4.63
CA VAL A 54 0.27 11.17 4.90
C VAL A 54 -0.68 11.64 6.01
N GLU A 55 -1.93 11.18 6.03
CA GLU A 55 -2.83 11.45 7.17
C GLU A 55 -2.24 10.87 8.48
N GLU A 56 -1.74 9.63 8.43
CA GLU A 56 -1.15 8.97 9.58
C GLU A 56 0.05 9.74 10.14
N VAL A 57 0.95 10.27 9.31
CA VAL A 57 2.11 11.08 9.76
C VAL A 57 1.65 12.19 10.73
N PHE A 58 0.56 12.89 10.41
CA PHE A 58 0.06 14.02 11.19
C PHE A 58 -0.80 13.62 12.39
N THR A 59 -1.53 12.51 12.29
CA THR A 59 -2.55 12.11 13.28
C THR A 59 -2.06 11.03 14.26
N PHE A 60 -1.03 10.27 13.88
CA PHE A 60 -0.49 9.17 14.68
C PHE A 60 0.12 9.62 16.01
N PRO A 61 0.86 10.76 16.11
CA PRO A 61 1.34 11.25 17.40
C PRO A 61 0.22 11.48 18.41
N ALA A 62 -0.92 12.05 17.98
CA ALA A 62 -2.09 12.25 18.84
C ALA A 62 -2.73 10.91 19.25
N THR A 63 -2.87 9.99 18.30
CA THR A 63 -3.39 8.64 18.56
C THR A 63 -2.50 7.86 19.55
N SER A 64 -1.18 7.99 19.43
CA SER A 64 -0.23 7.32 20.32
C SER A 64 -0.32 7.80 21.77
N ARG A 65 -0.64 9.08 21.99
CA ARG A 65 -0.88 9.65 23.33
C ARG A 65 -2.18 9.11 23.94
N LEU A 66 -3.21 8.96 23.12
CA LEU A 66 -4.47 8.35 23.56
C LEU A 66 -4.26 6.87 23.94
N LEU A 67 -3.46 6.14 23.17
CA LEU A 67 -3.05 4.77 23.50
C LEU A 67 -2.21 4.72 24.79
N ALA A 68 -1.26 5.64 24.95
CA ALA A 68 -0.44 5.75 26.17
C ALA A 68 -1.30 5.96 27.42
N ALA A 69 -2.31 6.84 27.34
CA ALA A 69 -3.26 7.07 28.41
C ALA A 69 -4.05 5.81 28.78
N ARG A 70 -4.48 5.02 27.79
CA ARG A 70 -5.21 3.76 28.03
C ARG A 70 -4.33 2.65 28.62
N LEU A 71 -3.07 2.59 28.22
CA LEU A 71 -2.12 1.58 28.70
C LEU A 71 -1.40 1.99 29.99
N GLY A 72 -1.55 3.24 30.45
CA GLY A 72 -0.84 3.78 31.59
C GLY A 72 0.68 3.85 31.38
N THR A 73 1.14 3.96 30.13
CA THR A 73 2.58 3.98 29.82
C THR A 73 2.93 4.92 28.68
N ASP A 74 3.93 5.79 28.90
CA ASP A 74 4.43 6.70 27.87
C ASP A 74 5.33 6.00 26.84
N ARG A 75 5.66 4.71 27.04
CA ARG A 75 6.53 3.94 26.15
C ARG A 75 5.99 3.81 24.73
N VAL A 76 4.68 3.98 24.54
CA VAL A 76 4.01 3.91 23.24
C VAL A 76 3.85 5.27 22.57
N VAL A 77 4.21 6.37 23.23
CA VAL A 77 4.12 7.72 22.63
C VAL A 77 5.15 7.83 21.52
N VAL A 78 4.70 8.25 20.34
CA VAL A 78 5.51 8.42 19.14
C VAL A 78 5.56 9.90 18.77
N SER A 79 6.77 10.43 18.54
CA SER A 79 6.96 11.80 18.05
C SER A 79 6.66 11.92 16.55
N PRO A 80 6.35 13.11 16.02
CA PRO A 80 6.14 13.30 14.58
C PRO A 80 7.32 12.82 13.72
N ALA A 81 8.55 13.08 14.15
CA ALA A 81 9.75 12.64 13.42
C ALA A 81 9.88 11.11 13.40
N GLN A 82 9.59 10.43 14.54
CA GLN A 82 9.58 8.97 14.61
C GLN A 82 8.47 8.35 13.76
N SER A 83 7.30 9.01 13.70
CA SER A 83 6.19 8.61 12.83
C SER A 83 6.59 8.71 11.36
N GLY A 84 7.12 9.87 10.95
CA GLY A 84 7.57 10.11 9.58
C GLY A 84 8.66 9.13 9.12
N LEU A 85 9.66 8.85 9.97
CA LEU A 85 10.69 7.86 9.65
C LEU A 85 10.12 6.44 9.56
N ALA A 86 9.23 6.04 10.47
CA ALA A 86 8.62 4.72 10.42
C ALA A 86 7.77 4.54 9.14
N ILE A 87 6.99 5.55 8.76
CA ILE A 87 6.18 5.56 7.54
C ILE A 87 7.06 5.54 6.29
N ALA A 88 8.18 6.26 6.28
CA ALA A 88 9.14 6.21 5.18
C ALA A 88 9.71 4.79 4.97
N LEU A 89 10.03 4.07 6.06
CA LEU A 89 10.49 2.68 6.00
C LEU A 89 9.39 1.74 5.46
N MET A 90 8.15 1.92 5.90
CA MET A 90 7.00 1.20 5.35
C MET A 90 6.81 1.50 3.86
N GLY A 91 7.02 2.75 3.43
CA GLY A 91 6.95 3.14 2.03
C GLY A 91 7.95 2.43 1.14
N VAL A 92 9.16 2.16 1.64
CA VAL A 92 10.13 1.32 0.92
C VAL A 92 9.59 -0.10 0.71
N LEU A 93 9.02 -0.70 1.75
CA LEU A 93 8.44 -2.05 1.69
C LEU A 93 7.25 -2.10 0.71
N VAL A 94 6.28 -1.20 0.86
CA VAL A 94 5.07 -1.16 0.03
C VAL A 94 5.43 -0.80 -1.41
N GLY A 95 6.33 0.15 -1.63
CA GLY A 95 6.84 0.51 -2.95
C GLY A 95 7.54 -0.67 -3.62
N ALA A 96 8.42 -1.37 -2.92
CA ALA A 96 9.08 -2.58 -3.44
C ALA A 96 8.07 -3.69 -3.79
N ALA A 97 7.04 -3.87 -2.97
CA ALA A 97 5.97 -4.82 -3.24
C ALA A 97 5.20 -4.45 -4.52
N CYS A 98 4.84 -3.17 -4.69
CA CYS A 98 4.13 -2.67 -5.87
C CYS A 98 4.98 -2.78 -7.14
N VAL A 99 6.28 -2.44 -7.08
CA VAL A 99 7.22 -2.64 -8.21
C VAL A 99 7.30 -4.11 -8.60
N ARG A 100 7.40 -5.02 -7.63
CA ARG A 100 7.38 -6.46 -7.89
C ARG A 100 6.03 -6.92 -8.45
N GLY A 101 4.92 -6.39 -7.96
CA GLY A 101 3.58 -6.65 -8.48
C GLY A 101 3.48 -6.28 -9.96
N ALA A 102 3.88 -5.07 -10.32
CA ALA A 102 3.90 -4.60 -11.70
C ALA A 102 4.80 -5.45 -12.61
N ARG A 103 6.01 -5.80 -12.16
CA ARG A 103 6.96 -6.63 -12.94
C ARG A 103 6.49 -8.08 -13.13
N THR A 104 5.75 -8.62 -12.18
CA THR A 104 5.31 -10.03 -12.18
C THR A 104 3.86 -10.20 -12.62
N GLN A 105 3.22 -9.13 -13.14
CA GLN A 105 1.79 -9.13 -13.47
C GLN A 105 0.93 -9.66 -12.30
N GLY A 106 1.26 -9.26 -11.07
CA GLY A 106 0.50 -9.61 -9.87
C GLY A 106 0.81 -10.98 -9.26
N LYS A 107 1.71 -11.78 -9.87
CA LYS A 107 2.10 -13.11 -9.37
C LYS A 107 3.04 -13.07 -8.16
N SER A 108 3.64 -11.93 -7.85
CA SER A 108 4.54 -11.76 -6.69
C SER A 108 3.81 -12.04 -5.37
N ARG A 109 4.28 -13.05 -4.62
CA ARG A 109 3.78 -13.36 -3.28
C ARG A 109 3.86 -12.16 -2.33
N LEU A 110 4.93 -11.37 -2.41
CA LEU A 110 5.09 -10.16 -1.60
C LEU A 110 4.03 -9.11 -1.94
N TYR A 111 3.74 -8.89 -3.22
CA TYR A 111 2.72 -7.95 -3.66
C TYR A 111 1.33 -8.36 -3.16
N ARG A 112 0.99 -9.64 -3.31
CA ARG A 112 -0.30 -10.19 -2.88
C ARG A 112 -0.48 -10.11 -1.37
N ALA A 113 0.56 -10.47 -0.61
CA ALA A 113 0.55 -10.35 0.84
C ALA A 113 0.39 -8.88 1.27
N VAL A 114 1.17 -7.95 0.72
CA VAL A 114 1.06 -6.51 1.06
C VAL A 114 -0.32 -5.97 0.69
N LEU A 115 -0.85 -6.26 -0.50
CA LEU A 115 -2.19 -5.85 -0.91
C LEU A 115 -3.27 -6.37 0.06
N ALA A 116 -3.26 -7.66 0.36
CA ALA A 116 -4.24 -8.27 1.26
C ALA A 116 -4.10 -7.78 2.71
N GLY A 117 -2.87 -7.55 3.15
CA GLY A 117 -2.57 -6.98 4.45
C GLY A 117 -3.04 -5.53 4.57
N LEU A 118 -2.85 -4.72 3.53
CA LEU A 118 -3.31 -3.34 3.48
C LEU A 118 -4.85 -3.25 3.45
N GLU A 119 -5.54 -4.19 2.79
CA GLU A 119 -7.00 -4.30 2.93
C GLU A 119 -7.42 -4.59 4.37
N ALA A 120 -6.70 -5.47 5.08
CA ALA A 120 -6.99 -5.77 6.49
C ALA A 120 -6.63 -4.60 7.42
N HIS A 121 -5.57 -3.85 7.10
CA HIS A 121 -5.12 -2.65 7.84
C HIS A 121 -6.22 -1.60 7.94
N VAL A 122 -7.00 -1.39 6.87
CA VAL A 122 -8.17 -0.49 6.91
C VAL A 122 -9.14 -0.85 8.04
N VAL A 123 -9.40 -2.14 8.25
CA VAL A 123 -10.31 -2.60 9.30
C VAL A 123 -9.76 -2.25 10.68
N THR A 124 -8.43 -2.35 10.87
CA THR A 124 -7.81 -2.03 12.17
C THR A 124 -7.96 -0.57 12.54
N HIS A 125 -7.94 0.37 11.58
CA HIS A 125 -8.18 1.79 11.85
C HIS A 125 -9.60 2.06 12.30
N VAL A 126 -10.58 1.51 11.59
CA VAL A 126 -12.00 1.66 11.94
C VAL A 126 -12.28 1.03 13.30
N ALA A 127 -11.78 -0.18 13.54
CA ALA A 127 -11.94 -0.87 14.82
C ALA A 127 -11.28 -0.11 15.98
N THR A 128 -10.09 0.47 15.75
CA THR A 128 -9.39 1.30 16.73
C THR A 128 -10.21 2.56 17.04
N SER A 129 -10.67 3.31 16.05
CA SER A 129 -11.52 4.49 16.27
C SER A 129 -12.79 4.17 17.07
N ILE A 130 -13.47 3.07 16.75
CA ILE A 130 -14.65 2.61 17.49
C ILE A 130 -14.30 2.28 18.94
N SER A 131 -13.24 1.49 19.15
CA SER A 131 -12.76 1.09 20.48
C SER A 131 -12.35 2.30 21.32
N PHE A 132 -11.76 3.29 20.67
CA PHE A 132 -11.30 4.52 21.30
C PHE A 132 -12.41 5.55 21.51
N LYS A 133 -13.55 5.40 20.82
CA LYS A 133 -14.64 6.40 20.76
C LYS A 133 -14.08 7.79 20.45
N SER A 134 -13.12 7.84 19.53
CA SER A 134 -12.34 9.03 19.22
C SER A 134 -11.85 8.95 17.78
N TYR A 135 -11.57 10.11 17.19
CA TYR A 135 -10.86 10.16 15.93
C TYR A 135 -9.44 9.62 16.12
N THR A 136 -9.12 8.50 15.49
CA THR A 136 -7.75 7.99 15.44
C THR A 136 -7.17 8.12 14.04
N ALA A 137 -5.85 8.03 13.95
CA ALA A 137 -5.13 8.06 12.68
C ALA A 137 -5.79 7.12 11.67
N GLY A 138 -5.97 7.60 10.44
CA GLY A 138 -6.46 6.80 9.34
C GLY A 138 -7.97 6.59 9.29
N LEU A 139 -8.77 7.12 10.22
CA LEU A 139 -10.22 6.89 10.24
C LEU A 139 -10.93 7.33 8.96
N ILE A 140 -10.50 8.43 8.34
CA ILE A 140 -11.11 8.96 7.12
C ILE A 140 -10.44 8.37 5.88
N THR A 141 -9.12 8.48 5.76
CA THR A 141 -8.44 8.06 4.52
C THR A 141 -8.38 6.55 4.36
N ALA A 142 -8.41 5.75 5.43
CA ALA A 142 -8.41 4.30 5.29
C ALA A 142 -9.64 3.79 4.52
N PRO A 143 -10.89 4.13 4.91
CA PRO A 143 -12.07 3.70 4.17
C PRO A 143 -12.29 4.45 2.85
N LEU A 144 -11.90 5.73 2.76
CA LEU A 144 -12.22 6.56 1.58
C LEU A 144 -11.15 6.56 0.49
N VAL A 145 -9.90 6.24 0.83
CA VAL A 145 -8.77 6.28 -0.12
C VAL A 145 -8.11 4.92 -0.21
N MET A 146 -7.64 4.38 0.91
CA MET A 146 -6.88 3.14 0.92
C MET A 146 -7.71 1.94 0.46
N LEU A 147 -8.94 1.84 0.97
CA LEU A 147 -9.85 0.76 0.63
C LEU A 147 -10.22 0.74 -0.85
N PRO A 148 -10.69 1.84 -1.49
CA PRO A 148 -10.88 1.86 -2.94
C PRO A 148 -9.63 1.47 -3.74
N GLY A 149 -8.46 2.00 -3.40
CA GLY A 149 -7.20 1.66 -4.07
C GLY A 149 -6.87 0.17 -3.98
N ALA A 150 -7.04 -0.43 -2.81
CA ALA A 150 -6.83 -1.85 -2.61
C ALA A 150 -7.88 -2.72 -3.34
N ARG A 151 -9.13 -2.26 -3.42
CA ARG A 151 -10.19 -2.97 -4.16
C ARG A 151 -9.98 -2.96 -5.66
N VAL A 152 -9.47 -1.87 -6.22
CA VAL A 152 -9.06 -1.83 -7.64
C VAL A 152 -7.95 -2.85 -7.88
N ALA A 153 -6.92 -2.87 -7.04
CA ALA A 153 -5.82 -3.83 -7.18
C ALA A 153 -6.25 -5.29 -7.02
N ARG A 154 -7.18 -5.57 -6.11
CA ARG A 154 -7.78 -6.90 -5.94
C ARG A 154 -8.64 -7.31 -7.14
N ALA A 155 -9.44 -6.40 -7.68
CA ALA A 155 -10.26 -6.65 -8.85
C ALA A 155 -9.39 -6.99 -10.07
N GLU A 156 -8.26 -6.32 -10.24
CA GLU A 156 -7.30 -6.65 -11.31
C GLU A 156 -6.68 -8.04 -11.15
N LEU A 157 -6.31 -8.44 -9.92
CA LEU A 157 -5.84 -9.82 -9.69
C LEU A 157 -6.91 -10.86 -10.00
N LEU A 158 -8.18 -10.57 -9.68
CA LEU A 158 -9.30 -11.44 -9.98
C LEU A 158 -9.53 -11.55 -11.51
N ARG A 159 -9.50 -10.43 -12.23
CA ARG A 159 -9.60 -10.39 -13.70
C ARG A 159 -8.46 -11.15 -14.38
N GLY A 160 -7.26 -11.08 -13.81
CA GLY A 160 -6.09 -11.86 -14.24
C GLY A 160 -6.12 -13.35 -13.84
N GLY A 161 -7.22 -13.86 -13.30
CA GLY A 161 -7.39 -15.28 -12.93
C GLY A 161 -6.58 -15.70 -11.71
N SER A 162 -6.07 -14.76 -10.91
CA SER A 162 -5.22 -15.02 -9.74
C SER A 162 -5.81 -14.36 -8.48
N PRO A 163 -7.01 -14.77 -8.02
CA PRO A 163 -7.66 -14.17 -6.85
C PRO A 163 -6.79 -14.26 -5.60
N LEU A 164 -6.92 -13.27 -4.69
CA LEU A 164 -6.28 -13.31 -3.38
C LEU A 164 -6.81 -14.48 -2.55
N LEU A 165 -5.91 -15.17 -1.86
CA LEU A 165 -6.24 -16.28 -0.97
C LEU A 165 -6.32 -15.78 0.49
N PRO A 166 -7.06 -16.47 1.38
CA PRO A 166 -7.06 -16.14 2.80
C PRO A 166 -5.65 -16.16 3.43
N SER A 167 -4.78 -17.04 2.95
CA SER A 167 -3.38 -17.09 3.37
C SER A 167 -2.59 -15.83 2.99
N ASP A 168 -2.94 -15.15 1.89
CA ASP A 168 -2.33 -13.87 1.53
C ASP A 168 -2.66 -12.79 2.57
N THR A 169 -3.89 -12.78 3.11
CA THR A 169 -4.30 -11.86 4.18
C THR A 169 -3.55 -12.13 5.48
N VAL A 170 -3.40 -13.40 5.88
CA VAL A 170 -2.66 -13.76 7.09
C VAL A 170 -1.19 -13.37 6.96
N HIS A 171 -0.53 -13.76 5.86
CA HIS A 171 0.85 -13.39 5.61
C HIS A 171 1.03 -11.87 5.52
N GLY A 172 0.09 -11.18 4.88
CA GLY A 172 0.06 -9.73 4.77
C GLY A 172 -0.04 -9.04 6.11
N GLY A 173 -1.00 -9.45 6.95
CA GLY A 173 -1.19 -8.93 8.29
C GLY A 173 0.05 -9.12 9.17
N VAL A 174 0.61 -10.34 9.19
CA VAL A 174 1.84 -10.63 9.95
C VAL A 174 3.01 -9.79 9.44
N LEU A 175 3.20 -9.71 8.11
CA LEU A 175 4.28 -8.95 7.50
C LEU A 175 4.19 -7.46 7.84
N LEU A 176 3.03 -6.84 7.63
CA LEU A 176 2.85 -5.40 7.85
C LEU A 176 2.94 -5.05 9.34
N PHE A 177 2.36 -5.88 10.21
CA PHE A 177 2.46 -5.69 11.65
C PHE A 177 3.92 -5.78 12.15
N ALA A 178 4.64 -6.82 11.73
CA ALA A 178 6.06 -6.97 12.08
C ALA A 178 6.90 -5.82 11.51
N ALA A 179 6.66 -5.43 10.25
CA ALA A 179 7.36 -4.31 9.62
C ALA A 179 7.08 -2.98 10.32
N ALA A 180 5.85 -2.73 10.77
CA ALA A 180 5.50 -1.54 11.54
C ALA A 180 6.23 -1.50 12.88
N ILE A 181 6.25 -2.61 13.64
CA ILE A 181 7.01 -2.71 14.90
C ILE A 181 8.48 -2.44 14.67
N VAL A 182 9.09 -3.09 13.68
CA VAL A 182 10.50 -2.91 13.33
C VAL A 182 10.77 -1.45 12.94
N SER A 183 9.91 -0.84 12.14
CA SER A 183 10.05 0.54 11.69
C SER A 183 9.99 1.54 12.86
N HIS A 184 9.08 1.34 13.81
CA HIS A 184 9.04 2.15 15.04
C HIS A 184 10.22 1.90 15.96
N PHE A 185 10.73 0.67 16.03
CA PHE A 185 11.93 0.36 16.80
C PHE A 185 13.16 1.06 16.21
N ILE A 186 13.35 0.94 14.90
CA ILE A 186 14.40 1.66 14.15
C ILE A 186 14.25 3.17 14.39
N SER A 187 13.05 3.74 14.25
CA SER A 187 12.89 5.18 14.41
C SER A 187 13.19 5.67 15.83
N ARG A 188 12.90 4.86 16.87
CA ARG A 188 13.31 5.15 18.25
C ARG A 188 14.83 5.07 18.44
N LEU A 189 15.51 4.13 17.80
CA LEU A 189 16.97 4.01 17.87
C LEU A 189 17.67 5.20 17.20
N PHE A 190 17.20 5.62 16.02
CA PHE A 190 17.83 6.68 15.24
C PHE A 190 17.52 8.09 15.74
N LEU A 191 16.31 8.33 16.28
CA LEU A 191 15.86 9.66 16.71
C LEU A 191 15.83 9.84 18.23
N GLY A 192 16.17 8.79 18.99
CA GLY A 192 16.14 8.79 20.45
C GLY A 192 14.72 8.87 21.03
N ALA A 193 14.60 8.74 22.36
CA ALA A 193 13.33 8.90 23.09
C ALA A 193 12.95 10.38 23.34
N GLY A 194 13.51 11.31 22.57
CA GLY A 194 13.42 12.75 22.78
C GLY A 194 12.05 13.33 22.42
N CYS A 195 11.02 13.04 23.21
CA CYS A 195 9.81 13.86 23.27
C CYS A 195 9.68 14.39 24.70
N PRO A 196 9.40 15.70 24.91
CA PRO A 196 9.20 16.25 26.23
C PRO A 196 8.08 15.49 26.95
N ARG A 197 8.32 15.11 28.21
CA ARG A 197 7.36 14.46 29.09
C ARG A 197 6.10 15.33 29.14
N VAL A 198 5.01 14.88 28.51
CA VAL A 198 3.71 15.54 28.62
C VAL A 198 3.31 15.44 30.09
N ARG A 199 3.28 16.58 30.79
CA ARG A 199 2.82 16.65 32.18
C ARG A 199 1.30 16.42 32.15
N ILE A 200 0.87 15.20 32.45
CA ILE A 200 -0.55 14.91 32.70
C ILE A 200 -0.97 15.74 33.93
N PRO A 201 -1.94 16.66 33.82
CA PRO A 201 -2.50 17.32 34.99
C PRO A 201 -3.17 16.26 35.87
N ARG A 202 -2.80 16.20 37.15
CA ARG A 202 -3.60 15.50 38.14
C ARG A 202 -4.80 16.39 38.45
N THR A 203 -5.99 15.96 38.04
CA THR A 203 -7.27 16.45 38.59
C THR A 203 -7.72 15.51 39.68
#